data_AF-A0A8J7VYZ1-F1
#
_entry.id   AF-A0A8J7VYZ1-F1
#
_cell.length_a   1.000
_cell.length_b   1.000
_cell.length_c   1.000
_cell.angle_alpha   90.00
_cell.angle_beta   90.00
_cell.angle_gamma   90.00
#
_symmetry.space_group_name_H-M   'P 1'
#
loop_
_entity.id
_entity.type
_entity.pdbx_description
1 polymer ?
#
loop_
_entity_poly.entity_id
_entity_poly.type
_entity_poly.pdbx_seq_one_letter_code
_entity_poly.pdbx_strand_id
1 'polypeptide(L)'
;MTQPALLALEDGTVFEGISVGAAGSRVGEVVFNTAMTGYQEILTDPSYARQLVTLTYPHIGNTGCTDQDNESFKVWASGLICRDVPRRPSNWRSQLSLPAWLAKNDTVAIADIDTRRLTRLLRSTGAQNGCLVAGAPSTASVIAGVAVSISADLASAGVHSGCRA
;
A
#
# COMPACT_ATOMS: atom_id res chain seq x y z
N MET A 1 -5.18 -12.95 15.89
CA MET A 1 -6.04 -13.38 14.79
C MET A 1 -5.60 -12.63 13.55
N THR A 2 -5.28 -13.32 12.46
CA THR A 2 -4.94 -12.68 11.17
C THR A 2 -6.22 -12.23 10.50
N GLN A 3 -6.33 -10.94 10.19
CA GLN A 3 -7.49 -10.41 9.48
C GLN A 3 -7.26 -10.53 7.96
N PRO A 4 -8.28 -10.90 7.17
CA PRO A 4 -8.17 -10.89 5.72
C PRO A 4 -8.02 -9.47 5.19
N ALA A 5 -7.28 -9.33 4.09
CA ALA A 5 -7.16 -8.09 3.33
C ALA A 5 -7.24 -8.39 1.83
N LEU A 6 -7.66 -7.39 1.06
CA LEU A 6 -7.92 -7.54 -0.38
C LEU A 6 -7.53 -6.24 -1.09
N LEU A 7 -6.79 -6.39 -2.18
CA LEU A 7 -6.37 -5.31 -3.07
C LEU A 7 -7.06 -5.52 -4.41
N ALA A 8 -7.87 -4.56 -4.85
CA ALA A 8 -8.42 -4.55 -6.20
C ALA A 8 -7.78 -3.43 -7.02
N LEU A 9 -7.51 -3.70 -8.29
CA LEU A 9 -7.01 -2.74 -9.26
C LEU A 9 -8.14 -2.27 -10.18
N GLU A 10 -7.91 -1.15 -10.87
CA GLU A 10 -8.85 -0.60 -11.86
C GLU A 10 -9.13 -1.54 -13.04
N ASP A 11 -8.19 -2.42 -13.39
CA ASP A 11 -8.38 -3.44 -14.41
C ASP A 11 -9.30 -4.60 -13.99
N GLY A 12 -9.78 -4.60 -12.73
CA GLY A 12 -10.62 -5.64 -12.15
C GLY A 12 -9.85 -6.81 -11.55
N THR A 13 -8.50 -6.78 -11.59
CA THR A 13 -7.66 -7.77 -10.93
C THR A 13 -7.77 -7.61 -9.43
N VAL A 14 -8.01 -8.73 -8.75
CA VAL A 14 -8.10 -8.80 -7.30
C VAL A 14 -6.97 -9.67 -6.76
N PHE A 15 -6.31 -9.17 -5.71
CA PHE A 15 -5.31 -9.88 -4.93
C PHE A 15 -5.81 -10.04 -3.50
N GLU A 16 -5.81 -11.27 -3.02
CA GLU A 16 -6.16 -11.61 -1.65
C GLU A 16 -4.89 -11.77 -0.81
N GLY A 17 -4.97 -11.40 0.46
CA GLY A 17 -3.86 -11.48 1.38
C GLY A 17 -4.28 -11.31 2.83
N ILE A 18 -3.31 -10.98 3.67
CA ILE A 18 -3.47 -10.85 5.12
C ILE A 18 -3.19 -9.41 5.52
N SER A 19 -4.05 -8.83 6.35
CA SER A 19 -3.81 -7.52 6.94
C SER A 19 -2.66 -7.58 7.94
N VAL A 20 -1.71 -6.69 7.78
CA VAL A 20 -0.53 -6.53 8.65
C VAL A 20 -0.41 -5.12 9.23
N GLY A 21 -1.44 -4.28 9.08
CA GLY A 21 -1.46 -2.90 9.57
C GLY A 21 -2.77 -2.53 10.24
N ALA A 22 -3.18 -1.28 10.10
CA ALA A 22 -4.50 -0.82 10.54
C ALA A 22 -5.63 -1.45 9.70
N ALA A 23 -6.79 -1.63 10.33
CA ALA A 23 -8.01 -2.02 9.62
C ALA A 23 -8.63 -0.80 8.93
N GLY A 24 -9.28 -1.00 7.79
CA GLY A 24 -9.90 0.06 7.01
C GLY A 24 -9.66 -0.08 5.52
N SER A 25 -10.07 0.94 4.78
CA SER A 25 -9.89 1.02 3.33
C SER A 25 -9.04 2.23 2.95
N ARG A 26 -8.13 2.04 2.01
CA ARG A 26 -7.31 3.09 1.41
C ARG A 26 -7.31 2.93 -0.09
N VAL A 27 -7.36 4.06 -0.77
CA VAL A 27 -7.33 4.17 -2.22
C VAL A 27 -6.06 4.91 -2.57
N GLY A 28 -5.42 4.50 -3.65
CA GLY A 28 -4.29 5.23 -4.21
C GLY A 28 -3.77 4.62 -5.49
N GLU A 29 -2.83 5.32 -6.10
CA GLU A 29 -2.08 4.79 -7.24
C GLU A 29 -1.13 3.69 -6.76
N VAL A 30 -1.20 2.51 -7.38
CA VAL A 30 -0.35 1.38 -7.04
C VAL A 30 0.97 1.52 -7.76
N VAL A 31 2.00 1.83 -6.99
CA VAL A 31 3.38 1.96 -7.47
C VAL A 31 4.21 0.80 -6.95
N PHE A 32 5.28 0.45 -7.67
CA PHE A 32 6.24 -0.53 -7.18
C PHE A 32 7.61 0.10 -6.96
N ASN A 33 8.29 -0.32 -5.90
CA ASN A 33 9.64 0.10 -5.60
C ASN A 33 10.53 -1.15 -5.44
N THR A 34 11.70 -1.11 -6.09
CA THR A 34 12.71 -2.18 -6.09
C THR A 34 13.71 -2.09 -4.95
N ALA A 35 13.52 -1.16 -4.02
CA ALA A 35 14.32 -1.04 -2.81
C ALA A 35 14.25 -2.35 -2.00
N MET A 36 15.41 -2.88 -1.65
CA MET A 36 15.53 -4.10 -0.83
C MET A 36 15.55 -3.78 0.67
N THR A 37 15.85 -2.54 1.03
CA THR A 37 15.97 -2.03 2.39
C THR A 37 15.40 -0.61 2.45
N GLY A 38 15.24 -0.07 3.65
CA GLY A 38 14.77 1.31 3.83
C GLY A 38 13.26 1.47 3.63
N TYR A 39 12.48 0.43 3.95
CA TYR A 39 11.02 0.46 3.79
C TYR A 39 10.35 1.51 4.69
N GLN A 40 10.97 1.87 5.82
CA GLN A 40 10.43 2.86 6.74
C GLN A 40 10.57 4.26 6.14
N GLU A 41 11.76 4.58 5.63
CA GLU A 41 12.08 5.82 4.94
C GLU A 41 11.11 6.05 3.77
N ILE A 42 10.90 5.03 2.94
CA ILE A 42 9.97 5.07 1.80
C ILE A 42 8.53 5.37 2.25
N LEU A 43 8.07 4.78 3.36
CA LEU A 43 6.71 5.02 3.85
C LEU A 43 6.53 6.43 4.42
N THR A 44 7.59 6.99 5.00
CA THR A 44 7.60 8.36 5.55
C THR A 44 7.99 9.45 4.56
N ASP A 45 8.36 9.11 3.33
CA ASP A 45 8.70 10.08 2.30
C ASP A 45 7.42 10.77 1.74
N PRO A 46 7.32 12.11 1.81
CA PRO A 46 6.20 12.88 1.25
C PRO A 46 5.88 12.58 -0.21
N SER A 47 6.86 12.10 -0.98
CA SER A 47 6.72 11.79 -2.41
C SER A 47 5.70 10.67 -2.69
N TYR A 48 5.43 9.80 -1.71
CA TYR A 48 4.46 8.70 -1.82
C TYR A 48 3.06 9.07 -1.31
N ALA A 49 2.77 10.36 -1.13
CA ALA A 49 1.44 10.81 -0.76
C ALA A 49 0.37 10.24 -1.72
N ARG A 50 -0.69 9.63 -1.15
CA ARG A 50 -1.81 9.03 -1.91
C ARG A 50 -1.43 7.82 -2.77
N GLN A 51 -0.25 7.23 -2.57
CA GLN A 51 0.19 6.04 -3.30
C GLN A 51 0.16 4.79 -2.41
N LEU A 52 -0.16 3.65 -3.04
CA LEU A 52 -0.06 2.31 -2.46
C LEU A 52 1.28 1.72 -2.89
N VAL A 53 2.23 1.63 -1.96
CA VAL A 53 3.60 1.24 -2.26
C VAL A 53 3.73 -0.28 -2.22
N THR A 54 4.09 -0.86 -3.35
CA THR A 54 4.41 -2.28 -3.50
C THR A 54 5.91 -2.50 -3.45
N LEU A 55 6.39 -3.21 -2.44
CA LEU A 55 7.81 -3.56 -2.35
C LEU A 55 8.08 -4.89 -3.06
N THR A 56 9.07 -4.91 -3.94
CA THR A 56 9.42 -6.14 -4.68
C THR A 56 10.19 -7.14 -3.84
N TYR A 57 10.85 -6.68 -2.76
CA TYR A 57 11.59 -7.56 -1.86
C TYR A 57 10.60 -8.38 -1.00
N PRO A 58 10.79 -9.71 -0.88
CA PRO A 58 9.77 -10.56 -0.29
C PRO A 58 9.60 -10.38 1.22
N HIS A 59 10.67 -10.10 1.96
CA HIS A 59 10.65 -10.03 3.43
C HIS A 59 10.76 -8.58 3.91
N ILE A 60 9.62 -7.94 4.19
CA ILE A 60 9.58 -6.54 4.64
C ILE A 60 9.34 -6.48 6.14
N GLY A 61 10.18 -5.77 6.89
CA GLY A 61 10.07 -5.70 8.36
C GLY A 61 11.16 -6.47 9.12
N ASN A 62 12.17 -7.01 8.44
CA ASN A 62 13.27 -7.75 9.05
C ASN A 62 14.07 -6.92 10.07
N THR A 63 14.23 -5.62 9.83
CA THR A 63 14.95 -4.70 10.73
C THR A 63 14.06 -4.03 11.76
N GLY A 64 12.74 -4.29 11.74
CA GLY A 64 11.75 -3.60 12.57
C GLY A 64 11.62 -2.12 12.22
N CYS A 65 11.06 -1.33 13.13
CA CYS A 65 10.92 0.11 12.97
C CYS A 65 11.59 0.86 14.13
N THR A 66 12.16 2.03 13.82
CA THR A 66 12.88 2.90 14.75
C THR A 66 12.55 4.35 14.44
N ASP A 67 12.27 5.19 15.44
CA ASP A 67 11.91 6.59 15.18
C ASP A 67 13.03 7.41 14.49
N GLN A 68 14.29 6.94 14.56
CA GLN A 68 15.45 7.56 13.92
C GLN A 68 15.48 7.43 12.39
N ASP A 69 14.81 6.41 11.86
CA ASP A 69 14.80 6.12 10.42
C ASP A 69 13.54 6.73 9.73
N ASN A 70 12.82 7.62 10.43
CA ASN A 70 11.71 8.39 9.87
C ASN A 70 12.24 9.63 9.14
N GLU A 71 11.99 9.74 7.84
CA GLU A 71 12.26 10.95 7.05
C GLU A 71 11.26 12.09 7.34
N SER A 72 10.09 11.75 7.90
CA SER A 72 9.04 12.70 8.21
C SER A 72 8.30 12.35 9.49
N PHE A 73 7.54 13.31 10.01
CA PHE A 73 6.75 13.16 11.24
C PHE A 73 5.56 12.20 11.10
N LYS A 74 5.19 11.82 9.88
CA LYS A 74 4.06 10.92 9.60
C LYS A 74 4.34 10.03 8.39
N VAL A 75 3.57 8.95 8.29
CA VAL A 75 3.50 8.11 7.10
C VAL A 75 2.69 8.85 6.02
N TRP A 76 3.27 8.99 4.83
CA TRP A 76 2.63 9.64 3.69
C TRP A 76 2.05 8.63 2.70
N ALA A 77 2.68 7.47 2.60
CA ALA A 77 2.15 6.35 1.83
C ALA A 77 0.75 5.98 2.33
N SER A 78 -0.19 5.79 1.40
CA SER A 78 -1.56 5.41 1.75
C SER A 78 -1.69 3.96 2.17
N GLY A 79 -0.76 3.12 1.72
CA GLY A 79 -0.69 1.74 2.15
C GLY A 79 0.56 1.03 1.67
N LEU A 80 0.81 -0.12 2.28
CA LEU A 80 1.95 -0.99 1.99
C LEU A 80 1.46 -2.33 1.45
N ILE A 81 2.07 -2.76 0.34
CA ILE A 81 1.84 -4.07 -0.26
C ILE A 81 3.16 -4.84 -0.25
N CYS A 82 3.16 -6.02 0.35
CA CYS A 82 4.34 -6.85 0.48
C CYS A 82 4.01 -8.34 0.35
N ARG A 83 5.05 -9.16 0.13
CA ARG A 83 4.89 -10.61 0.02
C ARG A 83 4.81 -11.25 1.40
N ASP A 84 5.72 -10.92 2.30
CA ASP A 84 5.81 -11.51 3.62
C ASP A 84 6.32 -10.49 4.63
N VAL A 85 5.75 -10.55 5.85
CA VAL A 85 6.19 -9.74 6.98
C VAL A 85 6.68 -10.69 8.07
N PRO A 86 7.98 -10.63 8.45
CA PRO A 86 8.50 -11.50 9.47
C PRO A 86 7.84 -11.18 10.81
N ARG A 87 7.46 -12.22 11.55
CA ARG A 87 6.79 -12.10 12.84
C ARG A 87 7.63 -11.40 13.90
N ARG A 88 8.96 -11.51 13.79
CA ARG A 88 9.91 -10.91 14.73
C ARG A 88 10.98 -10.17 13.95
N PRO A 89 11.16 -8.86 14.18
CA PRO A 89 12.32 -8.17 13.66
C PRO A 89 13.60 -8.65 14.38
N SER A 90 14.72 -8.62 13.69
CA SER A 90 16.03 -9.02 14.22
C SER A 90 17.04 -7.92 13.93
N ASN A 91 16.97 -6.84 14.71
CA ASN A 91 17.92 -5.74 14.65
C ASN A 91 18.07 -5.11 16.03
N TRP A 92 19.30 -4.77 16.42
CA TRP A 92 19.60 -4.11 17.68
C TRP A 92 18.98 -2.71 17.80
N ARG A 93 18.71 -2.05 16.67
CA ARG A 93 18.03 -0.75 16.63
C ARG A 93 16.50 -0.86 16.71
N SER A 94 15.93 -2.06 16.52
CA SER A 94 14.48 -2.23 16.44
C SER A 94 13.81 -1.87 17.77
N GLN A 95 12.92 -0.88 17.72
CA GLN A 95 12.10 -0.48 18.86
C GLN A 95 10.70 -1.08 18.78
N LEU A 96 10.17 -1.22 17.55
CA LEU A 96 8.84 -1.74 17.30
C LEU A 96 8.83 -2.73 16.13
N SER A 97 7.85 -3.62 16.12
CA SER A 97 7.58 -4.46 14.94
C SER A 97 6.87 -3.64 13.86
N LEU A 98 7.10 -3.98 12.59
CA LEU A 98 6.45 -3.31 11.45
C LEU A 98 4.91 -3.30 11.58
N PRO A 99 4.22 -4.41 11.93
CA PRO A 99 2.77 -4.39 12.08
C PRO A 99 2.28 -3.44 13.17
N ALA A 100 2.97 -3.41 14.31
CA ALA A 100 2.62 -2.51 15.40
C ALA A 100 2.84 -1.04 15.00
N TRP A 101 3.83 -0.76 14.15
CA TRP A 101 4.18 0.59 13.73
C TRP A 101 3.16 1.12 12.72
N LEU A 102 2.74 0.25 11.79
CA LEU A 102 1.66 0.55 10.84
C LEU A 102 0.32 0.80 11.56
N ALA A 103 -0.01 -0.03 12.56
CA ALA A 103 -1.21 0.16 13.37
C ALA A 103 -1.18 1.48 14.18
N LYS A 104 -0.01 1.84 14.72
CA LYS A 104 0.18 3.12 15.44
C LYS A 104 -0.02 4.34 14.54
N ASN A 105 0.31 4.23 13.25
CA ASN A 105 0.24 5.31 12.27
C ASN A 105 -1.03 5.27 11.40
N ASP A 106 -2.01 4.42 11.72
CA ASP A 106 -3.25 4.24 10.94
C ASP A 106 -2.99 3.93 9.45
N THR A 107 -1.93 3.17 9.17
CA THR A 107 -1.54 2.77 7.82
C THR A 107 -2.04 1.37 7.51
N VAL A 108 -2.80 1.23 6.42
CA VAL A 108 -3.31 -0.05 5.96
C VAL A 108 -2.23 -0.79 5.19
N ALA A 109 -2.04 -2.07 5.49
CA ALA A 109 -1.02 -2.88 4.83
C ALA A 109 -1.49 -4.31 4.61
N ILE A 110 -1.02 -4.90 3.51
CA ILE A 110 -1.34 -6.26 3.10
C ILE A 110 -0.08 -7.06 2.81
N ALA A 111 -0.07 -8.29 3.32
CA ALA A 111 0.95 -9.30 3.11
C ALA A 111 0.35 -10.53 2.40
N ASP A 112 1.20 -11.47 2.03
CA ASP A 112 0.88 -12.72 1.32
C ASP A 112 0.37 -12.54 -0.12
N ILE A 113 0.58 -11.37 -0.72
CA ILE A 113 0.27 -11.14 -2.14
C ILE A 113 1.42 -11.60 -3.02
N ASP A 114 1.13 -12.14 -4.21
CA ASP A 114 2.13 -12.34 -5.26
C ASP A 114 2.56 -10.98 -5.87
N THR A 115 3.53 -10.32 -5.22
CA THR A 115 4.10 -9.05 -5.69
C THR A 115 4.83 -9.18 -7.03
N ARG A 116 5.25 -10.39 -7.44
CA ARG A 116 5.84 -10.61 -8.78
C ARG A 116 4.79 -10.54 -9.87
N ARG A 117 3.60 -11.11 -9.62
CA ARG A 117 2.47 -10.97 -10.54
C ARG A 117 2.03 -9.51 -10.65
N LEU A 118 1.92 -8.82 -9.52
CA LEU A 118 1.54 -7.40 -9.46
C LEU A 118 2.55 -6.51 -10.20
N THR A 119 3.85 -6.67 -9.96
CA THR A 119 4.89 -5.88 -10.65
C THR A 119 4.93 -6.12 -12.15
N ARG A 120 4.71 -7.36 -12.61
CA ARG A 120 4.60 -7.68 -14.04
C ARG A 120 3.40 -6.99 -14.68
N LEU A 121 2.26 -6.99 -13.99
CA LEU A 121 1.04 -6.32 -14.44
C LEU A 121 1.29 -4.82 -14.59
N LEU A 122 1.78 -4.15 -13.54
CA LEU A 122 2.09 -2.71 -13.56
C LEU A 122 3.13 -2.33 -14.63
N ARG A 123 4.10 -3.21 -14.93
CA ARG A 123 5.05 -2.97 -16.02
C ARG A 123 4.42 -3.09 -17.41
N SER A 124 3.35 -3.85 -17.56
CA SER A 124 2.66 -4.06 -18.84
C SER A 124 1.56 -3.03 -19.11
N THR A 125 0.78 -2.68 -18.08
CA THR A 125 -0.36 -1.77 -18.19
C THR A 125 -0.03 -0.33 -17.82
N GLY A 126 1.09 -0.11 -17.12
CA GLY A 126 1.40 1.17 -16.47
C GLY A 126 0.91 1.20 -15.02
N ALA A 127 1.11 2.34 -14.36
CA ALA A 127 0.61 2.58 -13.02
C ALA A 127 -0.92 2.59 -13.04
N GLN A 128 -1.52 1.91 -12.07
CA GLN A 128 -2.96 1.70 -11.98
C GLN A 128 -3.46 2.18 -10.63
N ASN A 129 -4.67 2.72 -10.59
CA ASN A 129 -5.34 2.97 -9.32
C ASN A 129 -5.80 1.66 -8.67
N GLY A 130 -5.70 1.60 -7.35
CA GLY A 130 -6.11 0.45 -6.57
C GLY A 130 -6.80 0.82 -5.26
N CYS A 131 -7.65 -0.08 -4.79
CA CYS A 131 -8.28 0.00 -3.48
C CYS A 131 -7.80 -1.16 -2.62
N LEU A 132 -7.21 -0.82 -1.48
CA LEU A 132 -6.77 -1.74 -0.45
C LEU A 132 -7.77 -1.73 0.71
N VAL A 133 -8.27 -2.91 1.10
CA VAL A 133 -9.20 -3.05 2.22
C VAL A 133 -8.70 -4.12 3.19
N ALA A 134 -8.67 -3.79 4.48
CA ALA A 134 -8.28 -4.68 5.57
C ALA A 134 -9.37 -4.76 6.63
N GLY A 135 -9.63 -5.96 7.17
CA GLY A 135 -10.54 -6.15 8.30
C GLY A 135 -11.96 -6.54 7.89
N ALA A 136 -12.09 -7.68 7.20
CA ALA A 136 -13.31 -8.21 6.57
C ALA A 136 -13.66 -7.57 5.21
N PRO A 137 -12.75 -7.64 4.22
CA PRO A 137 -13.06 -7.24 2.86
C PRO A 137 -14.14 -8.15 2.28
N SER A 138 -15.16 -7.58 1.67
CA SER A 138 -16.03 -8.29 0.73
C SER A 138 -15.63 -7.85 -0.68
N THR A 139 -15.60 -8.78 -1.64
CA THR A 139 -15.22 -8.46 -3.03
C THR A 139 -16.06 -7.29 -3.57
N ALA A 140 -17.34 -7.22 -3.18
CA ALA A 140 -18.24 -6.12 -3.52
C ALA A 140 -17.81 -4.77 -2.95
N SER A 141 -17.32 -4.70 -1.70
CA SER A 141 -16.90 -3.43 -1.10
C SER A 141 -15.61 -2.89 -1.71
N VAL A 142 -14.70 -3.77 -2.12
CA VAL A 142 -13.43 -3.34 -2.73
C VAL A 142 -13.61 -2.88 -4.17
N ILE A 143 -14.46 -3.58 -4.95
CA ILE A 143 -14.83 -3.14 -6.31
C ILE A 143 -15.56 -1.79 -6.26
N ALA A 144 -16.47 -1.61 -5.31
CA ALA A 144 -17.11 -0.31 -5.09
C ALA A 144 -16.09 0.78 -4.74
N GLY A 145 -15.09 0.47 -3.91
CA GLY A 145 -13.99 1.36 -3.59
C GLY A 145 -13.22 1.82 -4.83
N VAL A 146 -12.82 0.88 -5.70
CA VAL A 146 -12.15 1.19 -6.98
C VAL A 146 -13.05 2.04 -7.88
N ALA A 147 -14.34 1.71 -8.01
CA ALA A 147 -15.28 2.48 -8.82
C ALA A 147 -15.46 3.94 -8.32
N VAL A 148 -15.50 4.14 -7.00
CA VAL A 148 -15.55 5.48 -6.38
C VAL A 148 -14.24 6.24 -6.64
N SER A 149 -13.11 5.55 -6.62
CA SER A 149 -11.79 6.13 -6.89
C SER A 149 -11.67 6.63 -8.33
N ILE A 150 -12.07 5.78 -9.29
CA ILE A 150 -12.13 6.14 -10.71
C ILE A 150 -13.06 7.35 -10.91
N SER A 151 -14.20 7.38 -10.22
CA SER A 151 -15.15 8.49 -10.27
C SER A 151 -14.60 9.79 -9.67
N ALA A 152 -13.80 9.71 -8.60
CA ALA A 152 -13.15 10.85 -7.96
C ALA A 152 -11.98 11.40 -8.79
N ASP A 153 -11.23 10.54 -9.48
CA ASP A 153 -10.18 10.97 -10.42
C ASP A 153 -10.75 11.53 -11.72
N LEU A 154 -11.89 11.02 -12.22
CA LEU A 154 -12.63 11.66 -13.31
C LEU A 154 -13.14 13.06 -12.91
N ALA A 155 -13.50 13.27 -11.63
CA ALA A 155 -13.89 14.58 -11.13
C ALA A 155 -12.70 15.54 -10.94
N SER A 156 -11.48 15.04 -10.66
CA SER A 156 -10.27 15.85 -10.55
C SER A 156 -9.62 16.13 -11.91
N ALA A 157 -9.75 15.22 -12.88
CA ALA A 157 -9.37 15.40 -14.28
C ALA A 157 -10.36 16.29 -15.07
N GLY A 158 -11.49 16.68 -14.46
CA GLY A 158 -12.53 17.56 -15.00
C GLY A 158 -12.20 19.06 -15.02
N VAL A 159 -10.95 19.48 -14.82
CA VAL A 159 -10.50 20.87 -15.08
C VAL A 159 -9.30 20.85 -16.02
N HIS A 160 -9.52 20.51 -17.30
CA HIS A 160 -8.80 21.09 -18.46
C HIS A 160 -9.50 20.82 -19.82
N SER A 161 -10.81 20.62 -19.84
CA SER A 161 -11.62 20.70 -21.07
C SER A 161 -12.24 22.10 -21.18
N GLY A 162 -11.46 23.09 -21.60
CA GLY A 162 -12.02 24.42 -21.89
C GLY A 162 -11.01 25.54 -22.04
N CYS A 163 -10.24 25.57 -23.14
CA CYS A 163 -9.90 26.80 -23.87
C CYS A 163 -8.96 26.49 -25.04
N ARG A 164 -9.53 26.37 -26.26
CA ARG A 164 -9.08 27.11 -27.44
C ARG A 164 -10.11 26.90 -28.53
N ALA A 165 -10.86 27.98 -28.76
CA ALA A 165 -11.64 28.25 -29.95
C ALA A 165 -10.72 28.38 -31.18
#